data_AF-A0A2E3SBT8-F1
#
_entry.id   AF-A0A2E3SBT8-F1
#
_cell.length_a   1.000
_cell.length_b   1.000
_cell.length_c   1.000
_cell.angle_alpha   90.00
_cell.angle_beta   90.00
_cell.angle_gamma   90.00
#
_symmetry.space_group_name_H-M   'P 1'
#
loop_
_entity.id
_entity.type
_entity.pdbx_description
1 polymer ?
#
loop_
_entity_poly.entity_id
_entity_poly.type
_entity_poly.pdbx_seq_one_letter_code
_entity_poly.pdbx_strand_id
1 'polypeptide(L)'
;MLKQPNQFRISFSLFISIIISFILYHLFKKFYLPKIYGSLGEFYVARILKRLNKKDYIVYNNIYLKKNGKTSQVDHLIISIYGIYVIETKNYKGWIFGHEKSKYWSQTLYKKKYKFFNPVIQNWTHINFIKSLSRDLKNTHFFPIIVFTGKAKLKKN
;
A
#
# COMPACT_ATOMS: atom_id res chain seq x y z
N MET A 1 -10.35 49.63 -32.58
CA MET A 1 -9.06 49.01 -32.19
C MET A 1 -9.16 47.50 -32.31
N LEU A 2 -8.61 46.91 -33.38
CA LEU A 2 -8.52 45.46 -33.53
C LEU A 2 -7.46 44.94 -32.54
N LYS A 3 -7.83 44.08 -31.58
CA LYS A 3 -6.85 43.39 -30.72
C LYS A 3 -5.84 42.69 -31.63
N GLN A 4 -4.55 43.00 -31.48
CA GLN A 4 -3.52 42.40 -32.34
C GLN A 4 -3.55 40.87 -32.22
N PRO A 5 -3.42 40.12 -33.33
CA PRO A 5 -3.60 38.66 -33.37
C PRO A 5 -2.73 37.90 -32.37
N ASN A 6 -1.60 38.48 -31.95
CA ASN A 6 -0.71 37.91 -30.95
C ASN A 6 -1.33 37.85 -29.53
N GLN A 7 -2.12 38.84 -29.12
CA GLN A 7 -2.76 38.83 -27.79
C GLN A 7 -3.82 37.72 -27.69
N PHE A 8 -4.57 37.47 -28.77
CA PHE A 8 -5.53 36.38 -28.81
C PHE A 8 -4.84 35.01 -28.73
N ARG A 9 -3.75 34.81 -29.50
CA ARG A 9 -2.97 33.56 -29.47
C ARG A 9 -2.34 33.28 -28.09
N ILE A 10 -1.80 34.30 -27.42
CA ILE A 10 -1.24 34.16 -26.06
C ILE A 10 -2.35 33.82 -25.05
N SER A 11 -3.50 34.51 -25.13
CA SER A 11 -4.62 34.22 -24.22
C SER A 11 -5.16 32.80 -24.42
N PHE A 12 -5.23 32.35 -25.67
CA PHE A 12 -5.65 30.99 -26.02
C PHE A 12 -4.65 29.93 -25.54
N SER A 13 -3.35 30.14 -25.72
CA SER A 13 -2.33 29.18 -25.24
C SER A 13 -2.30 29.08 -23.71
N LEU A 14 -2.47 30.20 -23.00
CA LEU A 14 -2.61 30.23 -21.55
C LEU A 14 -3.85 29.45 -21.08
N PHE A 15 -4.99 29.64 -21.74
CA PHE A 15 -6.21 28.91 -21.43
C PHE A 15 -6.03 27.39 -21.61
N ILE A 16 -5.42 26.95 -22.70
CA ILE A 16 -5.09 25.53 -22.93
C ILE A 16 -4.12 25.00 -21.87
N SER A 17 -3.09 25.77 -21.50
CA SER A 17 -2.14 25.41 -20.45
C SER A 17 -2.83 25.19 -19.09
N ILE A 18 -3.79 26.05 -18.73
CA ILE A 18 -4.59 25.91 -17.50
C ILE A 18 -5.41 24.62 -17.53
N ILE A 19 -6.07 24.32 -18.65
CA ILE A 19 -6.85 23.07 -18.81
C ILE A 19 -5.93 21.85 -18.67
N ILE A 20 -4.78 21.85 -19.33
CA ILE A 20 -3.80 20.75 -19.25
C ILE A 20 -3.33 20.58 -17.80
N SER A 21 -2.96 21.67 -17.13
CA SER A 21 -2.54 21.64 -15.73
C SER A 21 -3.62 21.08 -14.81
N PHE A 22 -4.88 21.47 -15.02
CA PHE A 22 -6.02 20.95 -14.29
C PHE A 22 -6.23 19.44 -14.49
N ILE A 23 -6.11 18.96 -15.73
CA ILE A 23 -6.17 17.52 -16.05
C ILE A 23 -5.03 16.77 -15.38
N LEU A 24 -3.79 17.27 -15.50
CA LEU A 24 -2.61 16.67 -14.89
C LEU A 24 -2.74 16.61 -13.36
N TYR A 25 -3.28 17.64 -12.72
CA TYR A 25 -3.57 17.65 -11.28
C TYR A 25 -4.54 16.53 -10.89
N HIS A 26 -5.63 16.34 -11.63
CA HIS A 26 -6.58 15.27 -11.34
C HIS A 26 -6.00 13.86 -11.57
N LEU A 27 -5.20 13.68 -12.63
CA LEU A 27 -4.48 12.43 -12.88
C LEU A 27 -3.46 12.15 -11.76
N PHE A 28 -2.70 13.16 -11.34
CA PHE A 28 -1.77 13.05 -10.23
C PHE A 28 -2.49 12.58 -8.95
N LYS A 29 -3.60 13.22 -8.58
CA LYS A 29 -4.37 12.82 -7.40
C LYS A 29 -4.93 11.42 -7.49
N LYS A 30 -5.35 10.98 -8.67
CA LYS A 30 -5.93 9.66 -8.87
C LYS A 30 -4.88 8.54 -8.77
N PHE A 31 -3.69 8.75 -9.34
CA PHE A 31 -2.71 7.67 -9.52
C PHE A 31 -1.52 7.71 -8.54
N TYR A 32 -1.10 8.90 -8.07
CA TYR A 32 0.10 9.06 -7.25
C TYR A 32 -0.19 9.22 -5.75
N LEU A 33 -1.20 10.02 -5.38
CA LEU A 33 -1.52 10.22 -3.96
C LEU A 33 -1.77 8.92 -3.18
N PRO A 34 -2.52 7.91 -3.70
CA PRO A 34 -2.72 6.66 -2.97
C PRO A 34 -1.41 5.94 -2.64
N LYS A 35 -0.44 5.96 -3.55
CA LYS A 35 0.89 5.36 -3.35
C LYS A 35 1.68 6.10 -2.27
N ILE A 36 1.64 7.43 -2.28
CA ILE A 36 2.29 8.25 -1.26
C ILE A 36 1.72 7.94 0.13
N TYR A 37 0.39 7.89 0.26
CA TYR A 37 -0.23 7.53 1.53
C TYR A 37 0.09 6.10 1.97
N GLY A 38 0.17 5.14 1.04
CA GLY A 38 0.63 3.77 1.33
C GLY A 38 2.03 3.77 1.93
N SER A 39 2.99 4.39 1.23
CA SER A 39 4.40 4.46 1.65
C SER A 39 4.59 5.18 2.99
N LEU A 40 3.82 6.23 3.29
CA LEU A 40 3.84 6.87 4.60
C LEU A 40 3.40 5.93 5.73
N GLY A 41 2.44 5.04 5.46
CA GLY A 41 2.00 4.01 6.39
C GLY A 41 3.11 3.00 6.66
N GLU A 42 3.72 2.46 5.60
CA GLU A 42 4.86 1.52 5.69
C GLU A 42 6.02 2.15 6.46
N PHE A 43 6.37 3.41 6.15
CA PHE A 43 7.41 4.15 6.85
C PHE A 43 7.15 4.25 8.36
N TYR A 44 5.89 4.51 8.76
CA TYR A 44 5.53 4.56 10.17
C TYR A 44 5.74 3.21 10.88
N VAL A 45 5.32 2.10 10.26
CA VAL A 45 5.56 0.76 10.80
C VAL A 45 7.05 0.47 10.88
N ALA A 46 7.82 0.75 9.83
CA ALA A 46 9.27 0.53 9.80
C ALA A 46 9.98 1.28 10.94
N ARG A 47 9.56 2.51 11.27
CA ARG A 47 10.10 3.26 12.42
C ARG A 47 9.81 2.60 13.76
N ILE A 48 8.64 1.99 13.93
CA ILE A 48 8.31 1.23 15.15
C ILE A 48 9.17 -0.04 15.22
N LEU A 49 9.25 -0.79 14.11
CA LEU A 49 10.00 -2.05 14.06
C LEU A 49 11.51 -1.85 14.29
N LYS A 50 12.07 -0.68 13.94
CA LYS A 50 13.46 -0.32 14.23
C LYS A 50 13.82 -0.37 15.72
N ARG A 51 12.81 -0.32 16.61
CA ARG A 51 12.98 -0.38 18.08
C ARG A 51 13.10 -1.80 18.62
N LEU A 52 12.87 -2.83 17.80
CA LEU A 52 13.04 -4.23 18.22
C LEU A 52 14.51 -4.52 18.59
N ASN A 53 14.72 -5.42 19.54
CA ASN A 53 16.05 -5.84 19.94
C ASN A 53 16.76 -6.54 18.77
N LYS A 54 17.86 -5.96 18.28
CA LYS A 54 18.62 -6.47 17.13
C LYS A 54 19.30 -7.81 17.39
N LYS A 55 19.43 -8.22 18.66
CA LYS A 55 19.95 -9.56 19.01
C LYS A 55 18.93 -10.67 18.69
N ASP A 56 17.65 -10.35 18.81
CA ASP A 56 16.56 -11.34 18.71
C ASP A 56 15.81 -11.24 17.37
N TYR A 57 15.87 -10.07 16.72
CA TYR A 57 15.09 -9.75 15.53
C TYR A 57 15.93 -9.13 14.41
N ILE A 58 15.77 -9.67 13.21
CA ILE A 58 16.25 -9.07 11.96
C ILE A 58 15.05 -8.53 11.19
N VAL A 59 15.06 -7.24 10.84
CA VAL A 59 13.94 -6.57 10.17
C VAL A 59 14.34 -6.15 8.77
N TYR A 60 13.57 -6.56 7.78
CA TYR A 60 13.63 -6.07 6.41
C TYR A 60 12.34 -5.32 6.05
N ASN A 61 12.47 -4.16 5.42
CA ASN A 61 11.33 -3.34 4.99
C ASN A 61 11.34 -3.17 3.47
N ASN A 62 10.17 -3.15 2.85
CA ASN A 62 9.95 -2.90 1.43
C ASN A 62 10.81 -3.77 0.51
N ILE A 63 10.83 -5.08 0.78
CA ILE A 63 11.62 -6.03 0.01
C ILE A 63 10.87 -6.54 -1.21
N TYR A 64 11.59 -6.68 -2.32
CA TYR A 64 11.10 -7.31 -3.54
C TYR A 64 11.77 -8.68 -3.70
N LEU A 65 10.96 -9.74 -3.61
CA LEU A 65 11.41 -11.11 -3.79
C LEU A 65 11.09 -11.56 -5.21
N LYS A 66 12.02 -12.25 -5.88
CA LYS A 66 11.86 -12.69 -7.27
C LYS A 66 12.10 -14.19 -7.41
N LYS A 67 11.21 -14.87 -8.13
CA LYS A 67 11.35 -16.29 -8.49
C LYS A 67 10.63 -16.58 -9.80
N ASN A 68 11.30 -17.24 -10.75
CA ASN A 68 10.72 -17.67 -12.04
C ASN A 68 9.96 -16.55 -12.78
N GLY A 69 10.57 -15.36 -12.87
CA GLY A 69 9.98 -14.19 -13.51
C GLY A 69 8.84 -13.51 -12.73
N LYS A 70 8.39 -14.07 -11.60
CA LYS A 70 7.39 -13.48 -10.71
C LYS A 70 8.07 -12.69 -9.60
N THR A 71 7.41 -11.62 -9.16
CA THR A 71 7.86 -10.77 -8.06
C THR A 71 6.78 -10.68 -6.98
N SER A 72 7.19 -10.66 -5.72
CA SER A 72 6.34 -10.32 -4.58
C SER A 72 7.00 -9.21 -3.77
N GLN A 73 6.31 -8.09 -3.59
CA GLN A 73 6.67 -7.10 -2.58
C GLN A 73 6.21 -7.60 -1.21
N VAL A 74 7.02 -7.38 -0.18
CA VAL A 74 6.64 -7.58 1.22
C VAL A 74 6.97 -6.30 1.99
N ASP A 75 5.97 -5.70 2.63
CA ASP A 75 6.14 -4.42 3.33
C ASP A 75 7.12 -4.56 4.49
N HIS A 76 6.92 -5.55 5.37
CA HIS A 76 7.88 -5.86 6.42
C HIS A 76 8.04 -7.36 6.64
N LEU A 77 9.28 -7.81 6.74
CA LEU A 77 9.67 -9.17 7.09
C LEU A 77 10.51 -9.12 8.37
N ILE A 78 10.13 -9.87 9.39
CA ILE A 78 10.89 -9.98 10.64
C ILE A 78 11.30 -11.42 10.84
N ILE A 79 12.58 -11.68 11.02
CA ILE A 79 13.14 -13.00 11.30
C ILE A 79 13.51 -13.04 12.79
N SER A 80 13.11 -14.12 13.48
CA SER A 80 13.44 -14.37 14.88
C SER A 80 13.56 -15.87 15.14
N ILE A 81 13.99 -16.24 16.36
CA ILE A 81 14.01 -17.64 16.81
C ILE A 81 12.62 -18.29 16.87
N TYR A 82 11.55 -17.50 16.90
CA TYR A 82 10.17 -18.01 16.93
C TYR A 82 9.60 -18.28 15.54
N GLY A 83 10.24 -17.76 14.49
CA GLY A 83 9.75 -17.83 13.12
C GLY A 83 9.81 -16.48 12.40
N ILE A 84 9.08 -16.40 11.28
CA ILE A 84 9.09 -15.26 10.36
C ILE A 84 7.74 -14.52 10.41
N TYR A 85 7.77 -13.26 10.80
CA TYR A 85 6.60 -12.38 10.74
C TYR A 85 6.54 -11.69 9.39
N VAL A 86 5.37 -11.75 8.75
CA VAL A 86 5.10 -11.08 7.47
C VAL A 86 4.02 -10.06 7.72
N ILE A 87 4.39 -8.78 7.61
CA ILE A 87 3.49 -7.67 7.93
C ILE A 87 3.02 -7.02 6.63
N GLU A 88 1.70 -6.87 6.51
CA GLU A 88 1.04 -6.10 5.47
C GLU A 88 0.49 -4.81 6.07
N THR A 89 0.83 -3.66 5.47
CA THR A 89 0.44 -2.34 5.99
C THR A 89 -0.67 -1.72 5.17
N LYS A 90 -1.77 -1.32 5.82
CA LYS A 90 -2.89 -0.59 5.21
C LYS A 90 -3.09 0.78 5.86
N ASN A 91 -2.75 1.85 5.15
CA ASN A 91 -3.02 3.21 5.61
C ASN A 91 -4.44 3.68 5.25
N TYR A 92 -5.45 3.04 5.85
CA TYR A 92 -6.85 3.38 5.65
C TYR A 92 -7.47 4.18 6.81
N LYS A 93 -8.57 4.85 6.53
CA LYS A 93 -9.37 5.64 7.49
C LYS A 93 -10.83 5.15 7.50
N GLY A 94 -11.62 5.59 8.48
CA GLY A 94 -13.05 5.28 8.53
C GLY A 94 -13.33 3.85 8.98
N TRP A 95 -14.45 3.28 8.55
CA TRP A 95 -14.83 1.92 8.96
C TRP A 95 -14.41 0.89 7.93
N ILE A 96 -13.84 -0.20 8.41
CA ILE A 96 -13.44 -1.33 7.59
C ILE A 96 -14.31 -2.52 7.94
N PHE A 97 -14.90 -3.12 6.91
CA PHE A 97 -15.76 -4.29 6.99
C PHE A 97 -15.20 -5.38 6.09
N GLY A 98 -15.08 -6.59 6.61
CA GLY A 98 -14.56 -7.71 5.86
C GLY A 98 -14.50 -8.98 6.69
N HIS A 99 -14.57 -10.10 6.01
CA HIS A 99 -14.33 -11.43 6.59
C HIS A 99 -13.01 -11.98 6.03
N GLU A 100 -12.27 -12.74 6.83
CA GLU A 100 -10.94 -13.27 6.46
C GLU A 100 -10.97 -14.10 5.17
N LYS A 101 -12.09 -14.80 4.91
CA LYS A 101 -12.30 -15.65 3.72
C LYS A 101 -12.86 -14.90 2.50
N SER A 102 -13.28 -13.64 2.65
CA SER A 102 -13.82 -12.86 1.53
C SER A 102 -12.72 -12.36 0.61
N LYS A 103 -12.92 -12.42 -0.72
CA LYS A 103 -11.94 -11.90 -1.71
C LYS A 103 -11.67 -10.40 -1.53
N TYR A 104 -12.71 -9.63 -1.19
CA TYR A 104 -12.62 -8.20 -1.02
C TYR A 104 -13.17 -7.79 0.34
N TRP A 105 -12.52 -6.80 0.93
CA TRP A 105 -13.04 -6.03 2.05
C TRP A 105 -13.61 -4.71 1.54
N SER A 106 -14.25 -3.97 2.43
CA SER A 106 -14.79 -2.66 2.10
C SER A 106 -14.47 -1.63 3.16
N GLN A 107 -14.22 -0.41 2.70
CA GLN A 107 -13.97 0.77 3.49
C GLN A 107 -15.13 1.73 3.30
N THR A 108 -15.70 2.21 4.40
CA THR A 108 -16.69 3.29 4.40
C THR A 108 -16.02 4.59 4.86
N LEU A 109 -16.01 5.58 3.97
CA LEU A 109 -15.59 6.95 4.23
C LEU A 109 -16.81 7.87 4.08
N TYR A 110 -17.28 8.42 5.20
CA TYR A 110 -18.54 9.17 5.25
C TYR A 110 -19.69 8.32 4.67
N LYS A 111 -20.34 8.78 3.59
CA LYS A 111 -21.46 8.09 2.92
C LYS A 111 -21.02 7.19 1.76
N LYS A 112 -19.71 7.07 1.48
CA LYS A 112 -19.19 6.33 0.32
C LYS A 112 -18.50 5.04 0.76
N LYS A 113 -18.77 3.95 0.02
CA LYS A 113 -18.19 2.63 0.24
C LYS A 113 -17.25 2.26 -0.91
N TYR A 114 -16.05 1.82 -0.57
CA TYR A 114 -15.00 1.45 -1.52
C TYR A 114 -14.57 0.01 -1.25
N LYS A 115 -14.45 -0.82 -2.28
CA LYS A 115 -13.92 -2.18 -2.14
C LYS A 115 -12.40 -2.16 -2.32
N PHE A 116 -11.70 -2.99 -1.56
CA PHE A 116 -10.27 -3.23 -1.73
C PHE A 116 -9.98 -4.72 -1.50
N PHE A 117 -8.87 -5.21 -2.07
CA PHE A 117 -8.49 -6.62 -1.93
C PHE A 117 -8.22 -6.96 -0.47
N ASN A 118 -8.64 -8.14 -0.04
CA ASN A 118 -8.50 -8.55 1.35
C ASN A 118 -7.00 -8.64 1.73
N PRO A 119 -6.54 -7.85 2.73
CA PRO A 119 -5.14 -7.82 3.13
C PRO A 119 -4.67 -9.14 3.73
N VAL A 120 -5.57 -9.92 4.33
CA VAL A 120 -5.26 -11.27 4.87
C VAL A 120 -4.88 -12.20 3.73
N ILE A 121 -5.66 -12.23 2.63
CA ILE A 121 -5.36 -13.05 1.45
C ILE A 121 -4.07 -12.57 0.77
N GLN A 122 -3.87 -11.25 0.71
CA GLN A 122 -2.65 -10.68 0.17
C GLN A 122 -1.41 -11.14 0.96
N ASN A 123 -1.45 -11.04 2.29
CA ASN A 123 -0.36 -11.46 3.16
C ASN A 123 -0.07 -12.96 3.05
N TRP A 124 -1.10 -13.81 2.98
CA TRP A 124 -0.92 -15.25 2.69
C TRP A 124 -0.28 -15.52 1.33
N THR A 125 -0.59 -14.70 0.32
CA THR A 125 0.06 -14.80 -1.01
C THR A 125 1.57 -14.49 -0.90
N HIS A 126 1.95 -13.49 -0.10
CA HIS A 126 3.35 -13.17 0.20
C HIS A 126 4.05 -14.31 0.94
N ILE A 127 3.43 -14.86 2.00
CA ILE A 127 3.95 -16.02 2.74
C ILE A 127 4.17 -17.21 1.81
N ASN A 128 3.19 -17.55 0.97
CA ASN A 128 3.32 -18.65 0.03
C ASN A 128 4.42 -18.42 -1.00
N PHE A 129 4.63 -17.17 -1.43
CA PHE A 129 5.77 -16.80 -2.28
C PHE A 129 7.10 -17.03 -1.55
N ILE A 130 7.24 -16.57 -0.30
CA ILE A 130 8.45 -16.76 0.52
C ILE A 130 8.73 -18.25 0.73
N LYS A 131 7.72 -19.03 1.13
CA LYS A 131 7.82 -20.50 1.29
C LYS A 131 8.27 -21.20 0.02
N SER A 132 8.00 -20.62 -1.14
CA SER A 132 8.44 -21.19 -2.41
C SER A 132 9.94 -20.98 -2.66
N LEU A 133 10.61 -20.00 -2.02
CA LEU A 133 11.98 -19.63 -2.35
C LEU A 133 13.01 -20.74 -2.01
N SER A 134 12.79 -21.52 -0.95
CA SER A 134 13.64 -22.66 -0.59
C SER A 134 12.85 -23.77 0.10
N ARG A 135 13.43 -24.98 0.21
CA ARG A 135 12.80 -26.10 0.92
C ARG A 135 12.72 -25.85 2.43
N ASP A 136 13.74 -25.24 3.01
CA ASP A 136 13.81 -24.97 4.46
C ASP A 136 12.70 -24.01 4.92
N LEU A 137 12.31 -23.07 4.05
CA LEU A 137 11.22 -22.15 4.33
C LEU A 137 9.84 -22.81 4.34
N LYS A 138 9.66 -24.02 3.78
CA LYS A 138 8.36 -24.71 3.80
C LYS A 138 7.93 -25.11 5.22
N ASN A 139 8.91 -25.53 6.03
CA ASN A 139 8.69 -26.01 7.40
C ASN A 139 8.86 -24.89 8.44
N THR A 140 9.26 -23.70 8.01
CA THR A 140 9.38 -22.53 8.89
C THR A 140 8.00 -22.05 9.33
N HIS A 141 7.87 -21.65 10.59
CA HIS A 141 6.65 -21.05 11.11
C HIS A 141 6.53 -19.59 10.66
N PHE A 142 5.35 -19.21 10.14
CA PHE A 142 5.07 -17.85 9.67
C PHE A 142 3.93 -17.23 10.46
N PHE A 143 4.11 -15.98 10.87
CA PHE A 143 3.10 -15.18 11.56
C PHE A 143 2.59 -14.07 10.62
N PRO A 144 1.39 -14.22 10.03
CA PRO A 144 0.77 -13.16 9.25
C PRO A 144 0.27 -12.04 10.17
N ILE A 145 0.63 -10.79 9.88
CA ILE A 145 0.15 -9.61 10.61
C ILE A 145 -0.37 -8.57 9.63
N ILE A 146 -1.59 -8.06 9.87
CA ILE A 146 -2.15 -6.92 9.13
C ILE A 146 -2.15 -5.71 10.04
N VAL A 147 -1.47 -4.63 9.63
CA VAL A 147 -1.40 -3.38 10.39
C VAL A 147 -2.20 -2.29 9.70
N PHE A 148 -3.14 -1.70 10.43
CA PHE A 148 -3.82 -0.48 9.99
C PHE A 148 -3.18 0.74 10.66
N THR A 149 -2.40 1.52 9.91
CA THR A 149 -1.68 2.69 10.44
C THR A 149 -2.49 3.98 10.42
N GLY A 150 -3.58 4.02 9.66
CA GLY A 150 -4.46 5.17 9.61
C GLY A 150 -5.52 5.15 10.73
N LYS A 151 -6.49 6.06 10.65
CA LYS A 151 -7.61 6.15 11.60
C LYS A 151 -8.74 5.18 11.25
N ALA A 152 -8.40 3.98 10.78
CA ALA A 152 -9.36 2.94 10.46
C ALA A 152 -9.85 2.26 11.73
N LYS A 153 -11.12 1.86 11.74
CA LYS A 153 -11.69 0.99 12.78
C LYS A 153 -12.29 -0.23 12.11
N LEU A 154 -11.81 -1.42 12.48
CA LEU A 154 -12.45 -2.67 12.09
C LEU A 154 -13.83 -2.73 12.75
N LYS A 155 -14.85 -3.03 11.94
CA LYS A 155 -16.22 -3.24 12.40
C LYS A 155 -16.62 -4.66 12.10
N LYS A 156 -17.24 -5.32 13.08
CA LYS A 156 -17.91 -6.60 12.88
C LYS A 156 -19.22 -6.32 12.12
N ASN A 157 -19.55 -7.19 11.17
CA ASN A 157 -20.91 -7.25 10.65
C ASN A 157 -21.83 -7.90 11.68
#